data_AF-A0A399T6X4-F1
#
_entry.id   AF-A0A399T6X4-F1
#
_cell.length_a   1.000
_cell.length_b   1.000
_cell.length_c   1.000
_cell.angle_alpha   90.00
_cell.angle_beta   90.00
_cell.angle_gamma   90.00
#
_symmetry.space_group_name_H-M   'P 1'
#
loop_
_entity.id
_entity.type
_entity.pdbx_description
1 polymer ?
#
loop_
_entity_poly.entity_id
_entity_poly.type
_entity_poly.pdbx_seq_one_letter_code
_entity_poly.pdbx_strand_id
1 'polypeptide(L)'
;MANKPSRSGAVRKTKKGPLKGSGGQGRQALEGKKPTPKAEDRPYHPAGKRKLAKDRYEAASAGANRGRDERAERSPAPRSAPP
;
A
#
# COMPACT_ATOMS: atom_id res chain seq x y z
N MET A 1 0.14 18.57 57.13
CA MET A 1 -0.44 18.31 55.79
C MET A 1 0.69 18.12 54.79
N ALA A 2 0.75 16.99 54.07
CA ALA A 2 1.84 16.67 53.16
C ALA A 2 1.64 17.38 51.81
N ASN A 3 2.51 18.34 51.47
CA ASN A 3 2.51 18.99 50.17
C ASN A 3 3.26 18.08 49.17
N LYS A 4 2.54 17.13 48.56
CA LYS A 4 3.11 16.28 47.52
C LYS A 4 3.19 17.09 46.22
N PRO A 5 4.35 17.24 45.57
CA PRO A 5 4.43 17.94 44.30
C PRO A 5 3.54 17.25 43.26
N SER A 6 2.60 18.01 42.69
CA SER A 6 1.69 17.51 41.65
C SER A 6 2.50 16.86 40.51
N ARG A 7 2.06 15.68 40.04
CA ARG A 7 2.70 14.90 38.96
C ARG A 7 2.94 15.78 37.73
N SER A 8 4.17 16.25 37.58
CA SER A 8 4.55 17.31 36.63
C SER A 8 4.62 16.84 35.18
N GLY A 9 4.28 15.58 34.88
CA GLY A 9 4.47 14.96 33.57
C GLY A 9 3.53 15.49 32.48
N ALA A 10 2.42 16.15 32.84
CA ALA A 10 1.44 16.65 31.87
C ALA A 10 1.49 18.17 31.63
N VAL A 11 2.29 18.92 32.40
CA VAL A 11 2.35 20.38 32.27
C VAL A 11 3.35 20.75 31.18
N ARG A 12 2.85 21.01 29.97
CA ARG A 12 3.64 21.61 28.89
C ARG A 12 4.02 23.04 29.30
N LYS A 13 5.26 23.22 29.75
CA LYS A 13 5.81 24.50 30.24
C LYS A 13 5.89 25.60 29.17
N THR A 14 5.90 25.21 27.90
CA THR A 14 5.91 26.13 26.76
C THR A 14 4.94 25.65 25.68
N LYS A 15 4.13 26.56 25.15
CA LYS A 15 3.37 26.35 23.92
C LYS A 15 4.10 27.10 22.81
N LYS A 16 4.27 26.48 21.64
CA LYS A 16 4.71 27.21 20.45
C LYS A 16 3.65 28.30 20.22
N GLY A 17 4.08 29.57 20.31
CA GLY A 17 3.20 30.69 20.02
C GLY A 17 2.61 30.58 18.61
N PRO A 18 1.55 31.34 18.30
CA PRO A 18 1.03 31.37 16.94
C PRO A 18 2.19 31.63 15.98
N LEU A 19 2.22 30.89 14.86
CA LEU A 19 3.19 31.15 13.80
C LEU A 19 2.98 32.62 13.40
N LYS A 20 3.97 33.49 13.67
CA LYS A 20 3.85 34.91 13.37
C LYS A 20 3.70 35.08 11.86
N GLY A 21 2.54 35.56 11.42
CA GLY A 21 2.25 35.92 10.04
C GLY A 21 1.59 34.83 9.19
N SER A 22 0.56 35.23 8.43
CA SER A 22 -0.11 34.42 7.41
C SER A 22 0.67 34.31 6.09
N GLY A 23 1.82 34.99 5.97
CA GLY A 23 2.51 35.23 4.70
C GLY A 23 2.89 33.99 3.89
N GLY A 24 3.05 32.82 4.55
CA GLY A 24 3.31 31.54 3.88
C GLY A 24 2.08 30.66 3.68
N GLN A 25 0.97 30.91 4.40
CA GLN A 25 -0.18 30.01 4.42
C GLN A 25 -0.94 30.03 3.08
N GLY A 26 -1.09 31.20 2.47
CA GLY A 26 -1.71 31.33 1.13
C GLY A 26 -0.86 30.65 0.06
N ARG A 27 0.47 30.82 0.10
CA ARG A 27 1.39 30.15 -0.83
C ARG A 27 1.37 28.62 -0.66
N GLN A 28 1.37 28.11 0.58
CA GLN A 28 1.26 26.69 0.88
C GLN A 28 -0.09 26.08 0.50
N ALA A 29 -1.17 26.87 0.52
CA ALA A 29 -2.49 26.43 0.05
C ALA A 29 -2.58 26.41 -1.50
N LEU A 30 -1.90 27.35 -2.16
CA LEU A 30 -1.80 27.43 -3.63
C LEU A 30 -0.77 26.46 -4.21
N GLU A 31 0.25 26.10 -3.43
CA GLU A 31 1.11 24.95 -3.68
C GLU A 31 0.23 23.71 -3.66
N GLY A 32 -0.19 23.29 -4.85
CA GLY A 32 -0.94 22.05 -5.02
C GLY A 32 -0.18 20.92 -4.34
N LYS A 33 -0.74 20.40 -3.25
CA LYS A 33 -0.30 19.09 -2.73
C LYS A 33 -0.39 18.16 -3.91
N LYS A 34 0.76 17.64 -4.35
CA LYS A 34 0.83 16.66 -5.45
C LYS A 34 -0.30 15.67 -5.23
N PRO A 35 -1.05 15.30 -6.29
CA PRO A 35 -2.20 14.43 -6.15
C PRO A 35 -1.80 13.25 -5.28
N THR A 36 -2.56 13.03 -4.20
CA THR A 36 -2.32 11.86 -3.36
C THR A 36 -2.31 10.65 -4.29
N PRO A 37 -1.26 9.82 -4.29
CA PRO A 37 -1.16 8.69 -5.21
C PRO A 37 -2.48 7.93 -5.23
N LYS A 38 -2.91 7.43 -6.39
CA LYS A 38 -4.15 6.66 -6.50
C LYS A 38 -4.15 5.56 -5.45
N ALA A 39 -5.33 5.14 -4.99
CA ALA A 39 -5.46 4.12 -3.94
C ALA A 39 -4.68 2.82 -4.25
N GLU A 40 -4.50 2.56 -5.54
CA GLU A 40 -3.73 1.48 -6.16
C GLU A 40 -2.21 1.64 -6.02
N ASP A 41 -1.69 2.87 -5.97
CA ASP A 41 -0.25 3.15 -5.94
C ASP A 41 0.26 3.45 -4.52
N ARG A 42 -0.61 3.30 -3.52
CA ARG A 42 -0.28 3.44 -2.10
C ARG A 42 0.15 2.07 -1.54
N PRO A 43 1.43 1.85 -1.17
CA PRO A 43 1.94 0.52 -0.79
C PRO A 43 1.21 -0.15 0.38
N TYR A 44 0.73 0.63 1.35
CA TYR A 44 0.03 0.12 2.54
C TYR A 44 -1.49 0.15 2.43
N HIS A 45 -2.04 0.57 1.29
CA HIS A 45 -3.49 0.67 1.09
C HIS A 45 -4.06 -0.69 0.60
N PRO A 46 -5.28 -1.09 1.01
CA PRO A 46 -5.87 -2.35 0.58
C PRO A 46 -5.99 -2.49 -0.95
N ALA A 47 -6.29 -1.40 -1.65
CA ALA A 47 -6.32 -1.41 -3.13
C ALA A 47 -4.93 -1.62 -3.74
N GLY A 48 -3.87 -1.00 -3.21
CA GLY A 48 -2.50 -1.24 -3.66
C GLY A 48 -2.02 -2.66 -3.39
N LYS A 49 -2.35 -3.23 -2.22
CA LYS A 49 -2.09 -4.64 -1.93
C LYS A 49 -2.79 -5.58 -2.93
N ARG A 50 -4.04 -5.27 -3.31
CA ARG A 50 -4.79 -6.03 -4.33
C ARG A 50 -4.17 -5.91 -5.72
N LYS A 51 -3.73 -4.72 -6.13
CA LYS A 51 -3.04 -4.52 -7.42
C LYS A 51 -1.73 -5.30 -7.47
N LEU A 52 -0.88 -5.17 -6.45
CA LEU A 52 0.35 -5.96 -6.30
C LEU A 52 0.11 -7.48 -6.36
N ALA A 53 -0.98 -7.96 -5.75
CA ALA A 53 -1.35 -9.37 -5.81
C ALA A 53 -1.80 -9.80 -7.22
N LYS A 54 -2.58 -8.96 -7.91
CA LYS A 54 -3.01 -9.18 -9.30
C LYS A 54 -1.81 -9.19 -10.26
N ASP A 55 -0.94 -8.19 -10.16
CA ASP A 55 0.27 -8.09 -11.00
C ASP A 55 1.15 -9.34 -10.86
N ARG A 56 1.31 -9.86 -9.62
CA ARG A 56 2.02 -11.12 -9.36
C ARG A 56 1.31 -12.34 -9.96
N TYR A 57 -0.01 -12.40 -9.84
CA TYR A 57 -0.80 -13.51 -10.39
C TYR A 57 -0.76 -13.54 -11.92
N GLU A 58 -0.90 -12.39 -12.57
CA GLU A 58 -0.81 -12.24 -14.03
C GLU A 58 0.59 -12.61 -14.53
N ALA A 59 1.65 -12.16 -13.84
CA ALA A 59 3.02 -12.54 -14.15
C ALA A 59 3.26 -14.06 -14.03
N ALA A 60 2.67 -14.71 -13.02
CA ALA A 60 2.76 -16.17 -12.86
C ALA A 60 1.90 -16.92 -13.89
N SER A 61 0.70 -16.43 -14.19
CA SER A 61 -0.25 -17.07 -15.11
C SER A 61 0.23 -17.01 -16.57
N ALA A 62 0.93 -15.94 -16.97
CA ALA A 62 1.51 -15.80 -18.30
C ALA A 62 2.58 -16.87 -18.63
N GLY A 63 3.23 -17.45 -17.62
CA GLY A 63 4.11 -18.61 -17.77
C GLY A 63 3.38 -19.95 -17.62
N ALA A 64 2.38 -20.01 -16.73
CA ALA A 64 1.66 -21.25 -16.42
C ALA A 64 0.82 -21.79 -17.59
N ASN A 65 0.20 -20.92 -18.40
CA ASN A 65 -0.61 -21.36 -19.54
C ASN A 65 0.25 -22.06 -20.61
N ARG A 66 1.40 -21.47 -20.96
CA ARG A 66 2.34 -22.08 -21.91
C ARG A 66 2.84 -23.47 -21.45
N GLY A 67 3.08 -23.66 -20.17
CA GLY A 67 3.49 -24.96 -19.63
C GLY A 67 2.37 -26.01 -19.58
N ARG A 68 1.10 -25.57 -19.53
CA ARG A 68 -0.07 -26.46 -19.51
C ARG A 68 -0.34 -27.03 -20.91
N ASP A 69 -0.25 -26.19 -21.94
CA ASP A 69 -0.44 -26.60 -23.34
C ASP A 69 0.66 -27.58 -23.78
N GLU A 70 1.92 -27.28 -23.44
CA GLU A 70 3.08 -28.18 -23.70
C GLU A 70 2.96 -29.56 -23.02
N ARG A 71 2.36 -29.63 -21.83
CA ARG A 71 2.11 -30.91 -21.11
C ARG A 71 0.95 -31.70 -21.71
N ALA A 72 -0.05 -31.01 -22.24
CA ALA A 72 -1.18 -31.63 -22.91
C ALA A 72 -0.75 -32.29 -24.22
N GLU A 73 0.16 -31.66 -24.99
CA GLU A 73 0.66 -32.21 -26.26
C GLU A 73 1.66 -33.37 -26.09
N ARG A 74 2.41 -33.43 -24.99
CA ARG A 74 3.37 -34.53 -24.72
C ARG A 74 2.76 -35.76 -24.06
N SER A 75 1.46 -35.77 -23.76
CA SER A 75 0.81 -36.91 -23.12
C SER A 75 0.29 -37.90 -24.18
N PRO A 76 0.83 -39.13 -24.28
CA PRO A 76 0.30 -40.12 -25.23
C PRO A 76 -1.13 -40.51 -24.82
N ALA A 77 -2.05 -40.53 -25.78
CA ALA A 77 -3.45 -40.93 -25.57
C ALA A 77 -3.55 -42.30 -24.88
N PRO A 78 -4.56 -42.54 -24.01
CA PRO A 78 -4.76 -43.84 -23.41
C PRO A 78 -5.06 -44.84 -24.53
N ARG A 79 -4.12 -45.78 -24.76
CA ARG A 79 -4.29 -46.85 -25.74
C ARG A 79 -5.48 -47.71 -25.31
N SER A 80 -6.59 -47.61 -26.04
CA SER A 80 -7.72 -48.53 -25.92
C SER A 80 -7.24 -49.94 -26.24
N ALA A 81 -7.48 -50.89 -25.32
CA ALA A 81 -7.13 -52.30 -25.51
C ALA A 81 -7.92 -52.89 -26.70
N PRO A 82 -7.29 -53.68 -27.59
CA PRO A 82 -7.99 -54.36 -28.68
C PRO A 82 -8.80 -55.57 -28.15
N PRO A 83 -9.81 -56.05 -28.91
CA PRO A 83 -10.79 -57.04 -28.46
C PRO A 83 -10.20 -58.43 -28.19
#